data_AF-A0A651E3W3-F1
#
_entry.id   AF-A0A651E3W3-F1
#
_cell.length_a   1.000
_cell.length_b   1.000
_cell.length_c   1.000
_cell.angle_alpha   90.00
_cell.angle_beta   90.00
_cell.angle_gamma   90.00
#
_symmetry.space_group_name_H-M   'P 1'
#
loop_
_entity.id
_entity.type
_entity.pdbx_description
1 polymer ?
#
loop_
_entity_poly.entity_id
_entity_poly.type
_entity_poly.pdbx_seq_one_letter_code
_entity_poly.pdbx_strand_id
1 'polypeptide(L)'
;MTHDSHSSSHTKLPAPCIVDTGIIVNKRDMLRLLSDLGRVHYVYQQGGDVISEGEGYVVDVFSDMGQSTLVANHTLYLNVQSFDYLELQRSPQNSAVFNLIQDDWHLRLLPLSNPLQEQTTRNLNAAALEAVVAEVLSAGWDMRMDDEDNLSL
;
A
#
# COMPACT_ATOMS: atom_id res chain seq x y z
N MET A 1 48.25 20.50 31.42
CA MET A 1 46.83 20.28 31.78
C MET A 1 46.16 19.74 30.54
N THR A 2 46.06 18.41 30.45
CA THR A 2 45.40 17.69 29.36
C THR A 2 43.91 17.71 29.64
N HIS A 3 43.15 18.41 28.80
CA HIS A 3 41.70 18.34 28.79
C HIS A 3 41.31 17.01 28.13
N ASP A 4 40.87 16.05 28.93
CA ASP A 4 40.23 14.83 28.45
C ASP A 4 38.90 15.19 27.79
N SER A 5 38.87 15.12 26.47
CA SER A 5 37.66 15.15 25.65
C SER A 5 36.85 13.90 25.92
N HIS A 6 35.80 14.03 26.73
CA HIS A 6 34.75 13.00 26.86
C HIS A 6 34.09 12.77 25.50
N SER A 7 34.53 11.74 24.77
CA SER A 7 33.73 11.20 23.66
C SER A 7 32.55 10.47 24.28
N SER A 8 31.38 11.12 24.30
CA SER A 8 30.12 10.45 24.61
C SER A 8 29.89 9.38 23.55
N SER A 9 30.19 8.13 23.88
CA SER A 9 29.85 6.97 23.08
C SER A 9 28.33 6.86 23.03
N HIS A 10 27.72 7.50 22.04
CA HIS A 10 26.32 7.27 21.68
C HIS A 10 26.21 5.81 21.24
N THR A 11 25.89 4.91 22.16
CA THR A 11 25.34 3.60 21.83
C THR A 11 24.02 3.86 21.13
N LYS A 12 24.03 3.80 19.80
CA LYS A 12 22.81 3.90 18.98
C LYS A 12 21.91 2.76 19.41
N LEU A 13 20.77 3.10 20.01
CA LEU A 13 19.72 2.14 20.28
C LEU A 13 19.30 1.47 18.96
N PRO A 14 18.91 0.19 18.97
CA PRO A 14 18.40 -0.46 17.78
C PRO A 14 17.15 0.26 17.27
N ALA A 15 16.90 0.14 15.97
CA ALA A 15 15.65 0.62 15.39
C ALA A 15 14.45 -0.08 16.07
N PRO A 16 13.33 0.63 16.29
CA PRO A 16 12.16 0.06 16.93
C PRO A 16 11.53 -1.05 16.08
N CYS A 17 10.97 -2.05 16.76
CA CYS A 17 10.16 -3.11 16.16
C CYS A 17 8.70 -2.87 16.53
N ILE A 18 7.87 -2.56 15.54
CA ILE A 18 6.44 -2.26 15.73
C ILE A 18 5.65 -3.38 15.06
N VAL A 19 4.75 -4.01 15.80
CA VAL A 19 3.91 -5.10 15.32
C VAL A 19 2.46 -4.75 15.59
N ASP A 20 1.68 -4.56 14.51
CA ASP A 20 0.24 -4.31 14.48
C ASP A 20 -0.27 -3.01 15.11
N THR A 21 0.31 -2.58 16.22
CA THR A 21 -0.08 -1.38 16.95
C THR A 21 1.14 -0.58 17.35
N GLY A 22 1.05 0.74 17.29
CA GLY A 22 2.14 1.63 17.66
C GLY A 22 2.14 2.93 16.90
N ILE A 23 3.06 3.81 17.28
CA ILE A 23 3.20 5.15 16.70
C ILE A 23 4.45 5.18 15.80
N ILE A 24 4.27 5.64 14.57
CA ILE A 24 5.33 5.80 13.58
C ILE A 24 5.49 7.28 13.28
N VAL A 25 6.61 7.84 13.73
CA VAL A 25 6.99 9.24 13.48
C VAL A 25 7.96 9.37 12.29
N ASN A 26 8.62 8.27 11.92
CA ASN A 26 9.60 8.28 10.85
C ASN A 26 8.89 8.33 9.49
N LYS A 27 9.11 9.41 8.72
CA LYS A 27 8.47 9.64 7.42
C LYS A 27 8.76 8.56 6.39
N ARG A 28 9.96 7.95 6.41
CA ARG A 28 10.30 6.85 5.50
C ARG A 28 9.53 5.58 5.83
N ASP A 29 9.32 5.31 7.11
CA ASP A 29 8.54 4.15 7.55
C ASP A 29 7.05 4.37 7.26
N MET A 30 6.51 5.58 7.47
CA MET A 30 5.17 5.95 7.02
C MET A 30 5.00 5.75 5.51
N LEU A 31 5.94 6.23 4.70
CA LEU A 31 5.88 6.13 3.25
C LEU A 31 5.82 4.66 2.82
N ARG A 32 6.74 3.83 3.32
CA ARG A 32 6.77 2.39 3.02
C ARG A 32 5.44 1.71 3.37
N LEU A 33 4.95 1.97 4.58
CA LEU A 33 3.74 1.35 5.09
C LEU A 33 2.49 1.71 4.29
N LEU A 34 2.36 2.98 3.90
CA LEU A 34 1.20 3.48 3.16
C LEU A 34 1.28 3.13 1.66
N SER A 35 2.47 2.98 1.09
CA SER A 35 2.66 2.66 -0.33
C SER A 35 2.13 1.26 -0.70
N ASP A 36 2.03 0.38 0.29
CA ASP A 36 1.49 -0.97 0.12
C ASP A 36 -0.04 -1.00 0.17
N LEU A 37 -0.69 0.14 0.45
CA LEU A 37 -2.14 0.23 0.47
C LEU A 37 -2.72 0.30 -0.95
N GLY A 38 -3.78 -0.47 -1.18
CA GLY A 38 -4.59 -0.41 -2.39
C GLY A 38 -5.90 0.32 -2.13
N ARG A 39 -7.02 -0.43 -2.21
CA ARG A 39 -8.34 0.11 -1.93
C ARG A 39 -8.55 0.28 -0.42
N VAL A 40 -9.03 1.46 -0.03
CA VAL A 40 -9.26 1.82 1.37
C VAL A 40 -10.63 2.48 1.53
N HIS A 41 -11.22 2.31 2.71
CA HIS A 41 -12.24 3.22 3.21
C HIS A 41 -11.54 4.31 4.03
N TYR A 42 -11.79 5.57 3.69
CA TYR A 42 -11.20 6.72 4.36
C TYR A 42 -12.25 7.44 5.20
N VAL A 43 -11.82 7.97 6.35
CA VAL A 43 -12.60 8.87 7.19
C VAL A 43 -11.71 10.06 7.53
N TYR A 44 -12.10 11.25 7.08
CA TYR A 44 -11.46 12.51 7.39
C TYR A 44 -12.24 13.21 8.50
N GLN A 45 -11.57 13.48 9.61
CA GLN A 45 -12.14 14.14 10.77
C GLN A 45 -11.36 15.41 11.10
N GLN A 46 -12.07 16.45 11.54
CA GLN A 46 -11.48 17.69 12.04
C GLN A 46 -12.25 18.15 13.28
N GLY A 47 -11.54 18.47 14.36
CA GLY A 47 -12.18 18.84 15.64
C GLY A 47 -13.02 17.74 16.27
N GLY A 48 -12.81 16.48 15.87
CA GLY A 48 -13.59 15.32 16.31
C GLY A 48 -14.80 14.99 15.41
N ASP A 49 -15.23 15.93 14.57
CA ASP A 49 -16.36 15.72 13.66
C ASP A 49 -15.92 15.04 12.37
N VAL A 50 -16.73 14.10 11.87
CA VAL A 50 -16.52 13.50 10.54
C VAL A 50 -16.92 14.52 9.48
N ILE A 51 -15.93 15.00 8.73
CA ILE A 51 -16.14 15.98 7.66
C ILE A 51 -16.40 15.28 6.33
N SER A 52 -15.72 14.16 6.07
CA SER A 52 -15.90 13.38 4.86
C SER A 52 -15.51 11.92 5.08
N GLU A 53 -16.23 11.00 4.45
CA GLU A 53 -15.89 9.59 4.42
C GLU A 53 -16.23 8.99 3.05
N GLY A 54 -15.57 7.90 2.70
CA GLY A 54 -15.82 7.23 1.43
C GLY A 54 -14.83 6.13 1.13
N GLU A 55 -14.94 5.55 -0.06
CA GLU A 55 -13.95 4.60 -0.58
C GLU A 55 -13.08 5.25 -1.63
N GLY A 56 -11.82 4.83 -1.69
CA GLY A 56 -10.88 5.25 -2.72
C GLY A 56 -9.66 4.35 -2.83
N TYR A 57 -8.82 4.65 -3.81
CA TYR A 57 -7.54 3.99 -4.03
C TYR A 57 -6.40 4.92 -3.65
N VAL A 58 -5.43 4.39 -2.92
CA VAL A 58 -4.13 5.05 -2.76
C VAL A 58 -3.38 4.92 -4.08
N VAL A 59 -3.19 6.06 -4.75
CA VAL A 59 -2.55 6.13 -6.07
C VAL A 59 -1.07 6.40 -5.92
N ASP A 60 -0.69 7.29 -5.01
CA ASP A 60 0.70 7.63 -4.74
C ASP A 60 0.90 8.00 -3.27
N VAL A 61 2.10 7.72 -2.76
CA VAL A 61 2.55 8.09 -1.43
C VAL A 61 3.93 8.71 -1.54
N PHE A 62 4.04 9.98 -1.19
CA PHE A 62 5.26 10.75 -1.39
C PHE A 62 5.60 11.58 -0.14
N SER A 63 6.78 12.21 -0.17
CA SER A 63 7.29 13.05 0.91
C SER A 63 7.85 14.33 0.32
N ASP A 64 7.04 15.39 0.34
CA ASP A 64 7.38 16.70 -0.22
C ASP A 64 6.87 17.82 0.72
N MET A 65 7.65 18.86 0.99
CA MET A 65 7.24 19.90 1.95
C MET A 65 6.27 20.95 1.35
N GLY A 66 6.14 21.01 0.03
CA GLY A 66 5.34 22.01 -0.69
C GLY A 66 4.05 21.47 -1.32
N GLN A 67 3.80 20.17 -1.21
CA GLN A 67 2.62 19.52 -1.81
C GLN A 67 1.62 19.08 -0.74
N SER A 68 0.34 19.01 -1.09
CA SER A 68 -0.73 18.60 -0.17
C SER A 68 -1.06 17.11 -0.29
N THR A 69 -1.58 16.54 0.79
CA THR A 69 -2.39 15.31 0.68
C THR A 69 -3.72 15.66 0.02
N LEU A 70 -4.13 14.86 -0.97
CA LEU A 70 -5.36 15.07 -1.73
C LEU A 70 -6.23 13.82 -1.74
N VAL A 71 -7.52 14.00 -1.47
CA VAL A 71 -8.56 12.98 -1.68
C VAL A 71 -9.61 13.58 -2.60
N ALA A 72 -9.67 13.07 -3.83
CA ALA A 72 -10.61 13.56 -4.85
C ALA A 72 -10.94 12.43 -5.82
N ASN A 73 -12.19 12.37 -6.28
CA ASN A 73 -12.64 11.40 -7.28
C ASN A 73 -12.22 9.95 -6.95
N HIS A 74 -12.43 9.53 -5.70
CA HIS A 74 -12.04 8.19 -5.20
C HIS A 74 -10.54 7.87 -5.33
N THR A 75 -9.68 8.88 -5.48
CA THR A 75 -8.22 8.74 -5.53
C THR A 75 -7.57 9.50 -4.39
N LEU A 76 -6.58 8.86 -3.77
CA LEU A 76 -5.82 9.38 -2.64
C LEU A 76 -4.36 9.54 -3.07
N TYR A 77 -3.85 10.76 -2.93
CA TYR A 77 -2.44 11.12 -3.09
C TYR A 77 -1.95 11.54 -1.71
N LEU A 78 -1.18 10.68 -1.06
CA LEU A 78 -0.82 10.85 0.35
C LEU A 78 0.57 11.46 0.47
N ASN A 79 0.65 12.64 1.08
CA ASN A 79 1.93 13.23 1.44
C ASN A 79 2.21 12.99 2.91
N VAL A 80 3.25 12.21 3.23
CA VAL A 80 3.61 11.91 4.63
C VAL A 80 4.08 13.14 5.42
N GLN A 81 4.39 14.25 4.74
CA GLN A 81 4.72 15.53 5.36
C GLN A 81 3.47 16.31 5.82
N SER A 82 2.27 15.93 5.39
CA SER A 82 1.00 16.52 5.86
C SER A 82 0.53 15.95 7.21
N PHE A 83 1.37 15.23 7.93
CA PHE A 83 1.01 14.54 9.16
C PHE A 83 2.16 14.61 10.13
N ASP A 84 1.91 14.62 11.43
CA ASP A 84 2.96 14.54 12.45
C ASP A 84 3.42 13.09 12.61
N TYR A 85 2.46 12.18 12.74
CA TYR A 85 2.70 10.76 12.93
C TYR A 85 1.57 9.90 12.36
N LEU A 86 1.86 8.61 12.22
CA LEU A 86 0.88 7.57 11.92
C LEU A 86 0.72 6.69 13.14
N GLU A 87 -0.51 6.49 13.60
CA GLU A 87 -0.85 5.51 14.62
C GLU A 87 -1.48 4.27 13.98
N LEU A 88 -0.84 3.13 14.20
CA LEU A 88 -1.34 1.82 13.84
C LEU A 88 -2.25 1.27 14.94
N GLN A 89 -3.42 0.81 14.54
CA GLN A 89 -4.40 0.16 15.41
C GLN A 89 -4.98 -1.09 14.73
N ARG A 90 -5.66 -1.93 15.51
CA ARG A 90 -6.48 -3.03 15.01
C ARG A 90 -7.94 -2.69 15.25
N SER A 91 -8.78 -2.89 14.24
CA SER A 91 -10.23 -2.83 14.39
C SER A 91 -10.71 -4.00 15.27
N PRO A 92 -11.95 -3.95 15.80
CA PRO A 92 -12.55 -5.09 16.52
C PRO A 92 -12.60 -6.38 15.67
N GLN A 93 -12.62 -6.26 14.35
CA GLN A 93 -12.58 -7.36 13.38
C GLN A 93 -11.14 -7.75 13.00
N ASN A 94 -10.15 -7.33 13.78
CA ASN A 94 -8.73 -7.60 13.60
C ASN A 94 -8.14 -7.09 12.28
N SER A 95 -8.76 -6.10 11.65
CA SER A 95 -8.24 -5.45 10.44
C SER A 95 -7.30 -4.31 10.82
N ALA A 96 -6.27 -4.05 10.00
CA ALA A 96 -5.37 -2.93 10.25
C ALA A 96 -6.10 -1.59 10.08
N VAL A 97 -5.80 -0.63 10.94
CA VAL A 97 -6.31 0.74 10.88
C VAL A 97 -5.12 1.69 10.95
N PHE A 98 -5.05 2.62 10.01
CA PHE A 98 -3.97 3.58 9.88
C PHE A 98 -4.55 4.97 10.18
N ASN A 99 -4.20 5.55 11.32
CA ASN A 99 -4.62 6.90 11.69
C ASN A 99 -3.47 7.86 11.40
N LEU A 100 -3.63 8.72 10.40
CA LEU A 100 -2.67 9.77 10.06
C LEU A 100 -3.08 11.05 10.78
N ILE A 101 -2.26 11.52 11.71
CA ILE A 101 -2.63 12.61 12.64
C ILE A 101 -1.87 13.89 12.28
N GLN A 102 -2.57 15.04 12.24
CA GLN A 102 -1.96 16.38 12.22
C GLN A 102 -2.80 17.34 13.07
N ASP A 103 -2.26 17.83 14.19
CA ASP A 103 -2.94 18.77 15.09
C ASP A 103 -4.43 18.42 15.36
N ASP A 104 -5.36 19.19 14.78
CA ASP A 104 -6.81 19.12 14.99
C ASP A 104 -7.54 18.22 13.99
N TRP A 105 -6.84 17.71 12.97
CA TRP A 105 -7.42 16.82 11.97
C TRP A 105 -6.69 15.49 11.88
N HIS A 106 -7.43 14.47 11.46
CA HIS A 106 -6.82 13.18 11.15
C HIS A 106 -7.54 12.48 10.01
N LEU A 107 -6.75 11.71 9.26
CA LEU A 107 -7.20 10.87 8.17
C LEU A 107 -7.05 9.41 8.59
N ARG A 108 -8.16 8.73 8.80
CA ARG A 108 -8.19 7.29 9.08
C ARG A 108 -8.35 6.52 7.78
N LEU A 109 -7.51 5.51 7.58
CA LEU A 109 -7.58 4.58 6.44
C LEU A 109 -7.81 3.15 6.96
N LEU A 110 -8.82 2.49 6.40
CA LEU A 110 -9.11 1.08 6.62
C LEU A 110 -8.91 0.34 5.29
N PRO A 111 -7.92 -0.55 5.17
CA PRO A 111 -7.76 -1.34 3.96
C PRO A 111 -8.99 -2.22 3.73
N LEU A 112 -9.51 -2.18 2.50
CA LEU A 112 -10.57 -3.08 2.04
C LEU A 112 -10.01 -4.33 1.35
N SER A 113 -8.72 -4.30 1.03
CA SER A 113 -7.98 -5.41 0.47
C SER A 113 -6.96 -5.93 1.48
N ASN A 114 -6.79 -7.26 1.52
CA ASN A 114 -5.66 -7.88 2.20
C ASN A 114 -4.56 -8.20 1.17
N PRO A 115 -3.28 -7.82 1.41
CA PRO A 115 -2.17 -8.19 0.53
C PRO A 115 -2.10 -9.70 0.20
N LEU A 116 -2.48 -10.56 1.16
CA LEU A 116 -2.54 -12.01 0.95
C LEU A 116 -3.67 -12.44 -0.01
N GLN A 117 -4.79 -11.72 -0.01
CA GLN A 117 -5.89 -11.96 -0.95
C GLN A 117 -5.56 -11.42 -2.35
N GLU A 118 -5.00 -10.22 -2.47
CA GLU A 118 -4.66 -9.65 -3.78
C GLU A 118 -3.60 -10.46 -4.52
N GLN A 119 -2.61 -11.02 -3.81
CA GLN A 119 -1.64 -11.95 -4.39
C GLN A 119 -2.32 -13.21 -4.96
N THR A 120 -3.30 -13.75 -4.22
CA THR A 120 -4.07 -14.92 -4.66
C THR A 120 -4.87 -14.60 -5.93
N THR A 121 -5.56 -13.46 -5.96
CA THR A 121 -6.32 -13.04 -7.15
C THR A 121 -5.44 -12.80 -8.38
N ARG A 122 -4.26 -12.17 -8.20
CA ARG A 122 -3.30 -11.99 -9.31
C ARG A 122 -2.81 -13.32 -9.88
N ASN A 123 -2.49 -14.29 -9.03
CA ASN A 123 -2.05 -15.62 -9.46
C ASN A 123 -3.14 -16.36 -10.24
N LEU A 124 -4.40 -16.28 -9.80
CA LEU A 124 -5.53 -16.89 -10.51
C LEU A 124 -5.75 -16.27 -11.90
N ASN A 125 -5.65 -14.94 -12.00
CA ASN A 125 -5.80 -14.24 -13.28
C ASN A 125 -4.68 -14.59 -14.27
N ALA A 126 -3.43 -14.72 -13.79
CA ALA A 126 -2.30 -15.15 -14.62
C ALA A 126 -2.49 -16.57 -15.16
N ALA A 127 -2.86 -17.52 -14.29
CA ALA A 127 -3.10 -18.91 -14.69
C ALA A 127 -4.27 -19.04 -15.69
N ALA A 128 -5.36 -18.28 -15.48
CA ALA A 128 -6.49 -18.25 -16.41
C ALA A 128 -6.08 -17.67 -17.78
N LEU A 129 -5.29 -16.59 -17.80
CA LEU A 129 -4.78 -16.01 -19.03
C LEU A 129 -3.86 -16.99 -19.77
N GLU A 130 -2.96 -17.67 -19.05
CA GLU A 130 -2.08 -18.70 -19.61
C GLU A 130 -2.87 -19.87 -20.22
N ALA A 131 -3.93 -20.34 -19.54
CA ALA A 131 -4.78 -21.40 -20.07
C ALA A 131 -5.46 -21.00 -21.39
N VAL A 132 -5.99 -19.78 -21.46
CA VAL A 132 -6.61 -19.25 -22.71
C VAL A 132 -5.57 -19.13 -23.82
N VAL A 133 -4.35 -18.67 -23.51
CA VAL A 133 -3.25 -18.59 -24.50
C VAL A 133 -2.87 -19.99 -25.01
N ALA A 134 -2.75 -20.96 -24.11
CA ALA A 134 -2.42 -22.34 -24.48
C ALA A 134 -3.49 -22.96 -25.39
N GLU A 135 -4.78 -22.75 -25.08
CA GLU A 135 -5.90 -23.24 -25.87
C GLU A 135 -5.94 -22.63 -27.28
N VAL A 136 -5.74 -21.32 -27.41
CA VAL A 136 -5.70 -20.62 -28.71
C VAL A 136 -4.51 -21.08 -29.55
N LEU A 137 -3.34 -21.25 -28.94
CA LEU A 137 -2.15 -21.73 -29.63
C LEU A 137 -2.30 -23.19 -30.08
N SER A 138 -2.89 -24.07 -29.24
CA SER A 138 -3.15 -25.46 -29.64
C SER A 138 -4.16 -25.56 -30.78
N ALA A 139 -5.24 -24.78 -30.73
CA ALA A 139 -6.24 -24.75 -31.81
C ALA A 139 -5.65 -24.24 -33.14
N GLY A 140 -4.72 -23.29 -33.09
CA GLY A 140 -4.02 -22.80 -34.29
C GLY A 140 -3.02 -23.79 -34.90
N TRP A 141 -2.53 -24.76 -34.11
CA TRP A 141 -1.65 -25.83 -34.60
C TRP A 141 -2.45 -26.97 -35.23
N ASP A 142 -3.61 -27.32 -34.67
CA ASP A 142 -4.52 -28.33 -35.23
C ASP A 142 -5.02 -27.93 -36.64
N MET A 143 -5.27 -26.64 -36.91
CA MET A 143 -5.68 -26.20 -38.25
C MET A 143 -4.58 -26.19 -39.31
N ARG A 144 -3.29 -26.23 -38.93
CA ARG A 144 -2.17 -26.27 -39.88
C ARG A 144 -1.71 -27.68 -40.21
N MET A 145 -2.05 -28.67 -39.39
CA MET A 145 -1.71 -30.07 -39.65
C MET A 145 -2.69 -30.76 -40.62
N ASP A 146 -3.90 -30.23 -40.79
CA ASP A 146 -4.90 -30.78 -41.72
C ASP A 146 -4.66 -30.39 -43.20
N ASP A 147 -3.75 -29.45 -43.47
CA ASP A 147 -3.39 -29.00 -44.83
C ASP A 147 -2.15 -29.73 -45.42
N GLU A 148 -1.40 -30.49 -44.61
CA GLU A 148 -0.15 -31.16 -45.06
C GLU A 148 -0.31 -32.64 -45.46
N ASP A 149 -1.52 -33.21 -45.41
CA ASP A 149 -1.81 -34.60 -45.81
C ASP A 149 -2.32 -34.75 -47.27
N ASN A 150 -2.33 -33.68 -48.08
CA ASN A 150 -2.79 -33.73 -49.48
C ASN A 150 -1.67 -33.65 -50.54
N LEU A 151 -0.42 -33.97 -50.19
CA LEU A 151 0.70 -34.00 -51.12
C LEU A 151 1.54 -35.29 -51.03
N SER A 152 0.95 -36.42 -51.41
CA SER A 152 1.72 -37.51 -52.05
C SER A 152 0.84 -38.56 -52.73
N LEU A 153 0.91 -38.55 -54.08
CA LEU A 153 0.76 -39.62 -55.08
C LEU A 153 -0.54 -40.47 -55.14
#